data_AF-A0A0J9WT04-F1
#
_entry.id   AF-A0A0J9WT04-F1
#
_cell.length_a   1.000
_cell.length_b   1.000
_cell.length_c   1.000
_cell.angle_alpha   90.00
_cell.angle_beta   90.00
_cell.angle_gamma   90.00
#
_symmetry.space_group_name_H-M   'P 1'
#
loop_
_entity.id
_entity.type
_entity.pdbx_description
1 polymer ?
#
loop_
_entity_poly.entity_id
_entity_poly.type
_entity_poly.pdbx_seq_one_letter_code
_entity_poly.pdbx_strand_id
1 'polypeptide(L)'
;MGIKGIYQEVGEGERVALLKLAAESLEKQGRPLRIAIDIAIWQFQNQAAQGGTNPEIRTLFYRLVRLLACPVEPIFVFDGPYKPAVKRNKKSGRGDSFANAQAKRLIRLFGCNTHDAPGEAEAECALLQKHGIVDMVLTEDVDALMFGCTKMLRQWSPASKRDTTPTHVSLFDTEKMKLDQHGLDREGMVLVALMSGGDYDPNGLPGCGIKVAVEAAKAGFGRDLCRLKAVDKEGTTAWRNSLIHELRTNENGHFKRKNKALAIPETFPDFKVLRYYTHPVVSPGESIDEIREKVHLKREIQFEDLREFTREVFGWDYRVGALKFIKVLSHAVLVQKLQALERHDNADYVKGIAGFRSDLKNDLVSQVRIQHIPSEIVPIDLSKEEDEKIVQARGGLALNSDDEIDDAENIEESTAKRQPAPFNPSARQGVWALEILAKLRIPEVFADAQVVQKTAEKKKQQAKEPKTKATRSKPGPKTGMPAGALNKFVRASKPHTVSTVTSKALSKENEIITSPTRPTTSRRLRIPSPLEPRHESLQMNSKRLLSHLARPVQQTRLPLRLHHGQGLVCLPLATYLTRCVRFLRQVVLRKG
;
A
#
# COMPACT_ATOMS: atom_id res chain seq x y z
N MET A 1 3.53 -2.57 15.47
CA MET A 1 4.34 -3.80 15.44
C MET A 1 5.80 -3.35 15.57
N GLY A 2 6.65 -4.07 16.29
CA GLY A 2 8.05 -3.67 16.57
C GLY A 2 8.24 -2.74 17.78
N ILE A 3 9.35 -1.99 17.78
CA ILE A 3 9.79 -1.11 18.87
C ILE A 3 8.73 -0.04 19.19
N LYS A 4 8.27 0.01 20.44
CA LYS A 4 7.24 0.98 20.88
C LYS A 4 7.78 2.43 20.81
N GLY A 5 7.11 3.28 20.04
CA GLY A 5 7.42 4.71 19.94
C GLY A 5 8.45 5.08 18.87
N ILE A 6 8.99 4.11 18.12
CA ILE A 6 10.07 4.36 17.16
C ILE A 6 9.73 5.35 16.05
N TYR A 7 8.48 5.36 15.58
CA TYR A 7 8.03 6.30 14.55
C TYR A 7 8.01 7.76 15.02
N GLN A 8 8.00 8.02 16.33
CA GLN A 8 8.16 9.39 16.85
C GLN A 8 9.60 9.89 16.72
N GLU A 9 10.56 8.97 16.63
CA GLU A 9 12.00 9.27 16.57
C GLU A 9 12.53 9.19 15.14
N VAL A 10 12.06 8.23 14.35
CA VAL A 10 12.39 8.06 12.92
C VAL A 10 11.55 8.97 12.02
N GLY A 11 10.34 9.34 12.46
CA GLY A 11 9.35 10.05 11.65
C GLY A 11 8.23 9.12 11.14
N GLU A 12 7.15 9.70 10.61
CA GLU A 12 5.99 8.94 10.11
C GLU A 12 6.12 8.51 8.63
N GLY A 13 7.21 8.92 7.97
CA GLY A 13 7.43 8.71 6.54
C GLY A 13 6.72 9.75 5.67
N GLU A 14 7.11 9.84 4.40
CA GLU A 14 6.46 10.70 3.40
C GLU A 14 5.14 10.04 2.96
N ARG A 15 4.01 10.72 3.18
CA ARG A 15 2.72 10.24 2.69
C ARG A 15 2.61 10.51 1.18
N VAL A 16 2.52 9.44 0.38
CA VAL A 16 2.59 9.52 -1.08
C VAL A 16 1.61 8.54 -1.74
N ALA A 17 1.03 8.95 -2.87
CA ALA A 17 0.17 8.08 -3.67
C ALA A 17 0.99 6.92 -4.28
N LEU A 18 0.48 5.69 -4.17
CA LEU A 18 1.15 4.51 -4.75
C LEU A 18 1.30 4.67 -6.28
N LEU A 19 0.32 5.31 -6.92
CA LEU A 19 0.34 5.60 -8.35
C LEU A 19 1.51 6.51 -8.74
N LYS A 20 1.91 7.45 -7.87
CA LYS A 20 3.06 8.32 -8.10
C LYS A 20 4.37 7.54 -8.08
N LEU A 21 4.54 6.65 -7.10
CA LEU A 21 5.72 5.78 -7.03
C LEU A 21 5.82 4.87 -8.27
N ALA A 22 4.69 4.34 -8.72
CA ALA A 22 4.64 3.53 -9.93
C ALA A 22 4.97 4.35 -11.21
N ALA A 23 4.48 5.59 -11.30
CA ALA A 23 4.82 6.52 -12.38
C ALA A 23 6.33 6.80 -12.43
N GLU A 24 6.93 7.15 -11.29
CA GLU A 24 8.37 7.43 -11.20
C GLU A 24 9.22 6.21 -11.59
N SER A 25 8.78 4.99 -11.24
CA SER A 25 9.46 3.76 -11.64
C SER A 25 9.42 3.56 -13.15
N LEU A 26 8.26 3.77 -13.77
CA LEU A 26 8.10 3.65 -15.21
C LEU A 26 8.94 4.70 -15.96
N GLU A 27 9.03 5.93 -15.45
CA GLU A 27 9.86 6.98 -16.06
C GLU A 27 11.35 6.70 -15.93
N LYS A 28 11.82 6.29 -14.75
CA LYS A 28 13.25 6.09 -14.47
C LYS A 28 13.79 4.78 -15.04
N GLN A 29 13.01 3.71 -14.97
CA GLN A 29 13.48 2.35 -15.27
C GLN A 29 12.80 1.73 -16.50
N GLY A 30 11.71 2.33 -17.02
CA GLY A 30 10.95 1.77 -18.14
C GLY A 30 10.18 0.49 -17.81
N ARG A 31 10.13 0.10 -16.53
CA ARG A 31 9.44 -1.11 -16.05
C ARG A 31 8.53 -0.82 -14.84
N PRO A 32 7.52 -1.66 -14.57
CA PRO A 32 6.68 -1.56 -13.37
C PRO A 32 7.50 -1.54 -12.08
N LEU A 33 6.94 -0.92 -11.05
CA LEU A 33 7.52 -0.87 -9.71
C LEU A 33 7.42 -2.24 -9.04
N ARG A 34 8.55 -2.83 -8.63
CA ARG A 34 8.59 -4.13 -7.97
C ARG A 34 8.49 -3.98 -6.46
N ILE A 35 7.51 -4.65 -5.86
CA ILE A 35 7.22 -4.52 -4.43
C ILE A 35 7.18 -5.89 -3.78
N ALA A 36 8.02 -6.12 -2.76
CA ALA A 36 7.85 -7.28 -1.88
C ALA A 36 6.80 -6.95 -0.81
N ILE A 37 5.80 -7.80 -0.66
CA ILE A 37 4.68 -7.60 0.26
C ILE A 37 4.72 -8.69 1.32
N ASP A 38 4.85 -8.28 2.57
CA ASP A 38 4.66 -9.17 3.71
C ASP A 38 3.17 -9.45 3.90
N ILE A 39 2.77 -10.70 3.62
CA ILE A 39 1.36 -11.11 3.64
C ILE A 39 0.79 -11.24 5.06
N ALA A 40 1.64 -11.47 6.07
CA ALA A 40 1.18 -11.73 7.44
C ALA A 40 0.41 -10.52 8.00
N ILE A 41 0.84 -9.32 7.61
CA ILE A 41 0.18 -8.06 7.98
C ILE A 41 -1.19 -7.93 7.33
N TRP A 42 -1.30 -8.28 6.04
CA TRP A 42 -2.57 -8.19 5.33
C TRP A 42 -3.58 -9.16 5.90
N GLN A 43 -3.17 -10.38 6.23
CA GLN A 43 -4.02 -11.35 6.92
C GLN A 43 -4.53 -10.79 8.25
N PHE A 44 -3.66 -10.19 9.06
CA PHE A 44 -4.07 -9.57 10.32
C PHE A 44 -5.07 -8.41 10.12
N GLN A 45 -4.83 -7.54 9.13
CA GLN A 45 -5.75 -6.43 8.85
C GLN A 45 -7.10 -6.90 8.30
N ASN A 46 -7.11 -7.99 7.53
CA ASN A 46 -8.31 -8.52 6.90
C ASN A 46 -9.27 -9.17 7.90
N GLN A 47 -8.80 -9.61 9.07
CA GLN A 47 -9.64 -10.14 10.17
C GLN A 47 -10.66 -9.13 10.70
N ALA A 48 -10.45 -7.83 10.47
CA ALA A 48 -11.39 -6.79 10.89
C ALA A 48 -12.59 -6.64 9.93
N ALA A 49 -12.56 -7.27 8.75
CA ALA A 49 -13.64 -7.16 7.77
C ALA A 49 -14.90 -7.91 8.23
N GLN A 50 -16.07 -7.32 7.96
CA GLN A 50 -17.38 -7.86 8.35
C GLN A 50 -18.29 -8.03 7.13
N GLY A 51 -19.29 -8.91 7.26
CA GLY A 51 -20.30 -9.16 6.25
C GLY A 51 -19.87 -10.13 5.14
N GLY A 52 -20.86 -10.76 4.50
CA GLY A 52 -20.66 -11.75 3.44
C GLY A 52 -19.98 -13.05 3.88
N THR A 53 -19.74 -13.94 2.93
CA THR A 53 -18.96 -15.17 3.13
C THR A 53 -17.47 -14.86 3.06
N ASN A 54 -16.70 -15.42 3.99
CA ASN A 54 -15.25 -15.31 4.08
C ASN A 54 -14.72 -13.85 3.89
N PRO A 55 -15.08 -12.90 4.78
CA PRO A 55 -14.75 -11.48 4.62
C PRO A 55 -13.24 -11.21 4.54
N GLU A 56 -12.41 -12.02 5.19
CA GLU A 56 -10.96 -11.85 5.23
C GLU A 56 -10.31 -12.05 3.85
N ILE A 57 -10.59 -13.19 3.22
CA ILE A 57 -10.05 -13.52 1.90
C ILE A 57 -10.68 -12.68 0.79
N ARG A 58 -11.92 -12.23 0.99
CA ARG A 58 -12.59 -11.26 0.12
C ARG A 58 -11.92 -9.88 0.16
N THR A 59 -11.49 -9.45 1.34
CA THR A 59 -10.70 -8.22 1.47
C THR A 59 -9.35 -8.36 0.76
N LEU A 60 -8.71 -9.53 0.83
CA LEU A 60 -7.50 -9.83 0.05
C LEU A 60 -7.78 -9.73 -1.46
N PHE A 61 -8.88 -10.31 -1.96
CA PHE A 61 -9.27 -10.23 -3.39
C PHE A 61 -9.36 -8.78 -3.86
N TYR A 62 -10.10 -7.91 -3.15
CA TYR A 62 -10.21 -6.51 -3.55
C TYR A 62 -8.90 -5.73 -3.41
N ARG A 63 -8.04 -6.08 -2.44
CA ARG A 63 -6.69 -5.51 -2.34
C ARG A 63 -5.85 -5.91 -3.56
N LEU A 64 -5.90 -7.16 -4.01
CA LEU A 64 -5.20 -7.62 -5.22
C LEU A 64 -5.70 -6.87 -6.47
N VAL A 65 -7.02 -6.75 -6.64
CA VAL A 65 -7.61 -5.99 -7.76
C VAL A 65 -7.10 -4.55 -7.78
N ARG A 66 -7.11 -3.86 -6.62
CA ARG A 66 -6.62 -2.47 -6.53
C ARG A 66 -5.12 -2.35 -6.78
N LEU A 67 -4.34 -3.30 -6.27
CA LEU A 67 -2.90 -3.32 -6.46
C LEU A 67 -2.56 -3.50 -7.94
N LEU A 68 -3.22 -4.45 -8.61
CA LEU A 68 -3.02 -4.75 -10.03
C LEU A 68 -3.62 -3.72 -10.98
N ALA A 69 -4.51 -2.85 -10.51
CA ALA A 69 -4.95 -1.65 -11.21
C ALA A 69 -3.87 -0.55 -11.23
N CYS A 70 -2.79 -0.69 -10.45
CA CYS A 70 -1.57 0.12 -10.58
C CYS A 70 -0.50 -0.67 -11.36
N PRO A 71 0.42 0.01 -12.08
CA PRO A 71 1.53 -0.65 -12.76
C PRO A 71 2.65 -1.01 -11.80
N VAL A 72 2.36 -2.02 -10.98
CA VAL A 72 3.27 -2.61 -10.01
C VAL A 72 3.39 -4.11 -10.27
N GLU A 73 4.54 -4.66 -9.92
CA GLU A 73 4.85 -6.09 -9.97
C GLU A 73 5.04 -6.59 -8.52
N PRO A 74 3.97 -7.11 -7.89
CA PRO A 74 4.02 -7.51 -6.50
C PRO A 74 4.54 -8.94 -6.32
N ILE A 75 5.40 -9.12 -5.32
CA ILE A 75 5.90 -10.43 -4.88
C ILE A 75 5.43 -10.65 -3.45
N PHE A 76 4.60 -11.67 -3.24
CA PHE A 76 4.02 -11.96 -1.93
C PHE A 76 4.90 -12.91 -1.15
N VAL A 77 5.44 -12.46 -0.02
CA VAL A 77 6.36 -13.24 0.81
C VAL A 77 5.60 -13.80 2.02
N PHE A 78 5.75 -15.10 2.25
CA PHE A 78 5.13 -15.84 3.34
C PHE A 78 6.18 -16.24 4.39
N ASP A 79 5.75 -16.27 5.65
CA ASP A 79 6.56 -16.78 6.76
C ASP A 79 6.96 -18.24 6.57
N GLY A 80 8.20 -18.54 6.95
CA GLY A 80 8.80 -19.85 6.96
C GLY A 80 8.71 -20.59 8.29
N PRO A 81 9.16 -21.86 8.30
CA PRO A 81 9.14 -22.70 9.50
C PRO A 81 10.23 -22.33 10.52
N TYR A 82 11.30 -21.64 10.12
CA TYR A 82 12.45 -21.34 10.98
C TYR A 82 12.37 -19.98 11.68
N LYS A 83 11.17 -19.39 11.77
CA LYS A 83 10.95 -18.19 12.59
C LYS A 83 11.18 -18.47 14.08
N PRO A 84 11.64 -17.48 14.87
CA PRO A 84 11.86 -17.67 16.29
C PRO A 84 10.61 -18.17 17.03
N ALA A 85 10.78 -19.14 17.93
CA ALA A 85 9.67 -19.85 18.58
C ALA A 85 8.78 -18.97 19.48
N VAL A 86 9.34 -17.86 19.99
CA VAL A 86 8.64 -16.88 20.82
C VAL A 86 8.95 -15.50 20.27
N LYS A 87 7.90 -14.72 19.98
CA LYS A 87 7.98 -13.32 19.57
C LYS A 87 6.93 -12.55 20.39
N ARG A 88 7.29 -11.42 20.97
CA ARG A 88 6.40 -10.55 21.77
C ARG A 88 5.70 -11.27 22.94
N ASN A 89 6.42 -12.12 23.66
CA ASN A 89 5.88 -12.97 24.74
C ASN A 89 4.73 -13.91 24.31
N LYS A 90 4.57 -14.15 22.99
CA LYS A 90 3.63 -15.10 22.41
C LYS A 90 4.41 -16.19 21.69
N LYS A 91 3.92 -17.43 21.78
CA LYS A 91 4.43 -18.51 20.93
C LYS A 91 4.13 -18.15 19.48
N SER A 92 5.15 -18.19 18.64
CA SER A 92 4.98 -18.01 17.20
C SER A 92 4.12 -19.17 16.69
N GLY A 93 2.88 -18.86 16.27
CA GLY A 93 2.03 -19.86 15.65
C GLY A 93 2.66 -20.34 14.35
N ARG A 94 2.56 -21.65 14.06
CA ARG A 94 2.56 -22.10 12.67
C ARG A 94 1.31 -21.45 12.07
N GLY A 95 1.48 -20.33 11.35
CA GLY A 95 0.37 -19.52 10.85
C GLY A 95 -0.68 -20.43 10.22
N ASP A 96 -1.95 -20.16 10.46
CA ASP A 96 -3.07 -21.03 10.09
C ASP A 96 -2.89 -21.53 8.65
N SER A 97 -2.47 -22.79 8.52
CA SER A 97 -2.01 -23.34 7.24
C SER A 97 -3.10 -23.27 6.19
N PHE A 98 -4.36 -23.24 6.62
CA PHE A 98 -5.51 -23.13 5.74
C PHE A 98 -5.67 -21.71 5.19
N ALA A 99 -5.61 -20.68 6.03
CA ALA A 99 -5.65 -19.28 5.61
C ALA A 99 -4.49 -18.95 4.65
N ASN A 100 -3.29 -19.46 4.96
CA ASN A 100 -2.12 -19.34 4.07
C ASN A 100 -2.33 -20.07 2.73
N ALA A 101 -2.87 -21.29 2.75
CA ALA A 101 -3.14 -22.03 1.52
C ALA A 101 -4.18 -21.33 0.63
N GLN A 102 -5.26 -20.80 1.22
CA GLN A 102 -6.27 -20.03 0.50
C GLN A 102 -5.69 -18.74 -0.08
N ALA A 103 -4.91 -17.98 0.70
CA ALA A 103 -4.25 -16.78 0.22
C ALA A 103 -3.30 -17.09 -0.96
N LYS A 104 -2.48 -18.15 -0.85
CA LYS A 104 -1.60 -18.60 -1.94
C LYS A 104 -2.38 -19.03 -3.17
N ARG A 105 -3.49 -19.78 -3.01
CA ARG A 105 -4.38 -20.16 -4.12
C ARG A 105 -4.85 -18.89 -4.82
N LEU A 106 -5.44 -17.95 -4.08
CA LEU A 106 -5.95 -16.70 -4.64
C LEU A 106 -4.88 -15.89 -5.38
N ILE A 107 -3.72 -15.67 -4.76
CA ILE A 107 -2.61 -14.90 -5.36
C ILE A 107 -2.15 -15.55 -6.68
N ARG A 108 -2.04 -16.88 -6.72
CA ARG A 108 -1.66 -17.62 -7.94
C ARG A 108 -2.72 -17.51 -9.03
N LEU A 109 -4.00 -17.52 -8.68
CA LEU A 109 -5.10 -17.32 -9.64
C LEU A 109 -5.07 -15.93 -10.27
N PHE A 110 -4.60 -14.91 -9.54
CA PHE A 110 -4.32 -13.58 -10.07
C PHE A 110 -3.04 -13.49 -10.92
N GLY A 111 -2.34 -14.60 -11.19
CA GLY A 111 -1.07 -14.59 -11.92
C GLY A 111 0.08 -13.95 -11.15
N CYS A 112 -0.06 -13.74 -9.84
CA CYS A 112 0.98 -13.15 -9.01
C CYS A 112 1.94 -14.23 -8.47
N ASN A 113 3.19 -13.84 -8.25
CA ASN A 113 4.22 -14.74 -7.71
C ASN A 113 4.22 -14.73 -6.17
N THR A 114 4.41 -15.91 -5.59
CA THR A 114 4.53 -16.13 -4.15
C THR A 114 5.93 -16.65 -3.85
N HIS A 115 6.54 -16.16 -2.77
CA HIS A 115 7.80 -16.63 -2.24
C HIS A 115 7.62 -17.08 -0.79
N ASP A 116 8.25 -18.19 -0.42
CA ASP A 116 8.24 -18.73 0.93
C ASP A 116 9.59 -18.42 1.58
N ALA A 117 9.60 -17.54 2.57
CA ALA A 117 10.81 -17.25 3.34
C ALA A 117 11.21 -18.51 4.14
N PRO A 118 12.50 -18.70 4.45
CA PRO A 118 12.90 -19.75 5.39
C PRO A 118 12.57 -19.38 6.84
N GLY A 119 12.68 -18.10 7.20
CA GLY A 119 12.40 -17.54 8.53
C GLY A 119 11.21 -16.57 8.51
N GLU A 120 11.46 -15.30 8.80
CA GLU A 120 10.43 -14.26 8.86
C GLU A 120 10.30 -13.54 7.52
N ALA A 121 9.06 -13.30 7.07
CA ALA A 121 8.78 -12.71 5.76
C ALA A 121 9.42 -11.32 5.58
N GLU A 122 9.34 -10.47 6.60
CA GLU A 122 9.92 -9.12 6.62
C GLU A 122 11.45 -9.09 6.47
N ALA A 123 12.16 -10.08 7.04
CA ALA A 123 13.61 -10.22 6.88
C ALA A 123 13.97 -10.66 5.45
N GLU A 124 13.20 -11.59 4.89
CA GLU A 124 13.36 -12.02 3.50
C GLU A 124 13.05 -10.88 2.52
N CYS A 125 11.97 -10.11 2.75
CA CYS A 125 11.65 -8.93 1.95
C CYS A 125 12.80 -7.92 1.91
N ALA A 126 13.44 -7.66 3.06
CA ALA A 126 14.61 -6.78 3.13
C ALA A 126 15.79 -7.33 2.33
N LEU A 127 16.03 -8.65 2.38
CA LEU A 127 17.04 -9.32 1.56
C LEU A 127 16.75 -9.16 0.06
N LEU A 128 15.51 -9.40 -0.38
CA LEU A 128 15.11 -9.26 -1.79
C LEU A 128 15.34 -7.83 -2.31
N GLN A 129 15.05 -6.82 -1.48
CA GLN A 129 15.35 -5.43 -1.85
C GLN A 129 16.86 -5.17 -1.95
N LYS A 130 17.62 -5.64 -0.96
CA LYS A 130 19.09 -5.45 -0.93
C LYS A 130 19.78 -6.04 -2.16
N HIS A 131 19.25 -7.16 -2.69
CA HIS A 131 19.75 -7.78 -3.92
C HIS A 131 19.12 -7.23 -5.20
N GLY A 132 18.29 -6.18 -5.13
CA GLY A 132 17.66 -5.56 -6.30
C GLY A 132 16.69 -6.48 -7.03
N ILE A 133 16.08 -7.44 -6.32
CA ILE A 133 14.96 -8.23 -6.84
C ILE A 133 13.68 -7.40 -6.79
N VAL A 134 13.50 -6.62 -5.71
CA VAL A 134 12.43 -5.63 -5.59
C VAL A 134 12.98 -4.23 -5.35
N ASP A 135 12.19 -3.21 -5.68
CA ASP A 135 12.56 -1.82 -5.46
C ASP A 135 12.15 -1.37 -4.04
N MET A 136 11.01 -1.86 -3.53
CA MET A 136 10.41 -1.45 -2.27
C MET A 136 9.82 -2.62 -1.48
N VAL A 137 9.74 -2.48 -0.15
CA VAL A 137 9.10 -3.47 0.74
C VAL A 137 7.85 -2.87 1.36
N LEU A 138 6.69 -3.49 1.21
CA LEU A 138 5.45 -3.13 1.89
C LEU A 138 5.26 -4.00 3.13
N THR A 139 5.47 -3.41 4.32
CA THR A 139 5.34 -4.06 5.62
C THR A 139 5.05 -3.02 6.71
N GLU A 140 4.29 -3.35 7.75
CA GLU A 140 4.00 -2.50 8.91
C GLU A 140 5.04 -2.62 10.02
N ASP A 141 5.91 -3.61 9.92
CA ASP A 141 6.89 -3.98 10.94
C ASP A 141 8.18 -3.23 10.64
N VAL A 142 8.57 -2.35 11.58
CA VAL A 142 9.79 -1.53 11.50
C VAL A 142 11.06 -2.39 11.42
N ASP A 143 10.95 -3.66 11.82
CA ASP A 143 12.03 -4.62 11.86
C ASP A 143 12.67 -4.82 10.47
N ALA A 144 11.91 -4.60 9.39
CA ALA A 144 12.45 -4.57 8.03
C ALA A 144 13.63 -3.60 7.87
N LEU A 145 13.59 -2.41 8.50
CA LEU A 145 14.71 -1.47 8.49
C LEU A 145 15.94 -2.05 9.23
N MET A 146 15.73 -2.75 10.34
CA MET A 146 16.79 -3.44 11.09
C MET A 146 17.37 -4.65 10.32
N PHE A 147 16.61 -5.26 9.42
CA PHE A 147 17.09 -6.30 8.50
C PHE A 147 17.82 -5.73 7.28
N GLY A 148 17.84 -4.41 7.10
CA GLY A 148 18.56 -3.72 6.02
C GLY A 148 17.70 -3.24 4.86
N CYS A 149 16.38 -3.14 5.04
CA CYS A 149 15.50 -2.45 4.10
C CYS A 149 15.82 -0.95 4.09
N THR A 150 15.98 -0.37 2.90
CA THR A 150 16.26 1.06 2.71
C THR A 150 15.05 1.86 2.25
N LYS A 151 14.11 1.21 1.55
CA LYS A 151 12.85 1.80 1.06
C LYS A 151 11.66 0.96 1.48
N MET A 152 11.01 1.36 2.56
CA MET A 152 9.87 0.67 3.15
C MET A 152 8.59 1.47 2.96
N LEU A 153 7.51 0.79 2.56
CA LEU A 153 6.17 1.32 2.44
C LEU A 153 5.32 0.82 3.61
N ARG A 154 4.56 1.73 4.21
CA ARG A 154 3.65 1.45 5.32
C ARG A 154 2.26 1.97 5.04
N GLN A 155 1.29 1.48 5.78
CA GLN A 155 -0.05 2.06 5.90
C GLN A 155 -0.71 2.31 4.54
N TRP A 156 -0.87 1.25 3.74
CA TRP A 156 -1.63 1.36 2.50
C TRP A 156 -3.10 1.62 2.81
N SER A 157 -3.50 2.88 2.73
CA SER A 157 -4.79 3.37 3.20
C SER A 157 -5.24 4.61 2.41
N PRO A 158 -6.46 5.11 2.65
CA PRO A 158 -6.93 6.31 1.96
C PRO A 158 -6.05 7.53 2.20
N ALA A 159 -6.11 8.50 1.28
CA ALA A 159 -5.39 9.77 1.37
C ALA A 159 -5.81 10.58 2.62
N SER A 160 -7.12 10.59 2.86
CA SER A 160 -7.77 11.32 3.94
C SER A 160 -8.82 10.43 4.61
N LYS A 161 -9.17 10.76 5.86
CA LYS A 161 -10.27 10.09 6.60
C LYS A 161 -11.64 10.21 5.92
N ARG A 162 -11.78 11.15 4.96
CA ARG A 162 -13.02 11.33 4.17
C ARG A 162 -13.11 10.37 2.99
N ASP A 163 -11.99 9.81 2.55
CA ASP A 163 -11.94 8.86 1.44
C ASP A 163 -11.97 7.42 1.99
N THR A 164 -12.54 6.50 1.22
CA THR A 164 -12.63 5.07 1.56
C THR A 164 -11.63 4.23 0.78
N THR A 165 -11.20 4.70 -0.40
CA THR A 165 -10.32 3.96 -1.31
C THR A 165 -8.86 4.09 -0.87
N PRO A 166 -8.12 2.97 -0.70
CA PRO A 166 -6.71 3.01 -0.33
C PRO A 166 -5.84 3.39 -1.52
N THR A 167 -5.41 4.65 -1.57
CA THR A 167 -4.57 5.20 -2.67
C THR A 167 -3.14 5.54 -2.23
N HIS A 168 -2.90 5.74 -0.93
CA HIS A 168 -1.63 6.24 -0.41
C HIS A 168 -0.93 5.26 0.51
N VAL A 169 0.39 5.40 0.56
CA VAL A 169 1.31 4.71 1.46
C VAL A 169 2.18 5.75 2.18
N SER A 170 2.75 5.38 3.32
CA SER A 170 3.77 6.15 4.02
C SER A 170 5.15 5.57 3.66
N LEU A 171 5.93 6.32 2.90
CA LEU A 171 7.25 5.94 2.41
C LEU A 171 8.33 6.31 3.42
N PHE A 172 9.09 5.31 3.85
CA PHE A 172 10.32 5.44 4.61
C PHE A 172 11.49 5.21 3.67
N ASP A 173 12.19 6.28 3.31
CA ASP A 173 13.38 6.24 2.49
C ASP A 173 14.55 6.67 3.38
N THR A 174 15.35 5.67 3.79
CA THR A 174 16.46 5.83 4.75
C THR A 174 17.45 6.91 4.31
N GLU A 175 17.72 7.03 3.00
CA GLU A 175 18.62 8.03 2.43
C GLU A 175 18.00 9.43 2.48
N LYS A 176 16.74 9.58 2.03
CA LYS A 176 16.05 10.89 2.05
C LYS A 176 15.84 11.40 3.47
N MET A 177 15.54 10.51 4.40
CA MET A 177 15.31 10.82 5.81
C MET A 177 16.62 11.00 6.59
N LYS A 178 17.78 10.72 5.96
CA LYS A 178 19.12 10.89 6.55
C LYS A 178 19.24 10.20 7.91
N LEU A 179 18.64 9.02 8.06
CA LEU A 179 18.58 8.33 9.36
C LEU A 179 19.98 8.02 9.92
N ASP A 180 20.94 7.72 9.04
CA ASP A 180 22.34 7.52 9.38
C ASP A 180 22.97 8.76 10.06
N GLN A 181 22.62 9.97 9.59
CA GLN A 181 23.11 11.22 10.18
C GLN A 181 22.50 11.48 11.56
N HIS A 182 21.36 10.86 11.84
CA HIS A 182 20.68 10.91 13.13
C HIS A 182 21.01 9.70 14.01
N GLY A 183 21.99 8.86 13.64
CA GLY A 183 22.39 7.66 14.39
C GLY A 183 21.27 6.63 14.58
N LEU A 184 20.28 6.67 13.69
CA LEU A 184 19.18 5.71 13.59
C LEU A 184 19.33 4.88 12.31
N ASP A 185 20.58 4.55 11.99
CA ASP A 185 20.93 3.53 11.00
C ASP A 185 20.49 2.14 11.49
N ARG A 186 20.73 1.12 10.66
CA ARG A 186 20.38 -0.27 10.98
C ARG A 186 20.93 -0.69 12.36
N GLU A 187 22.22 -0.46 12.59
CA GLU A 187 22.90 -0.81 13.84
C GLU A 187 22.37 -0.03 15.05
N GLY A 188 22.10 1.26 14.86
CA GLY A 188 21.47 2.12 15.88
C GLY A 188 20.08 1.63 16.28
N MET A 189 19.23 1.32 15.30
CA MET A 189 17.88 0.79 15.56
C MET A 189 17.91 -0.58 16.26
N VAL A 190 18.86 -1.44 15.90
CA VAL A 190 19.08 -2.72 16.60
C VAL A 190 19.45 -2.49 18.07
N LEU A 191 20.33 -1.52 18.37
CA LEU A 191 20.62 -1.15 19.76
C LEU A 191 19.37 -0.64 20.48
N VAL A 192 18.54 0.16 19.79
CA VAL A 192 17.26 0.63 20.37
C VAL A 192 16.35 -0.53 20.74
N ALA A 193 16.24 -1.55 19.88
CA ALA A 193 15.47 -2.76 20.17
C ALA A 193 16.01 -3.52 21.38
N LEU A 194 17.34 -3.67 21.48
CA LEU A 194 17.98 -4.37 22.60
C LEU A 194 17.82 -3.63 23.93
N MET A 195 17.88 -2.30 23.92
CA MET A 195 17.81 -1.50 25.15
C MET A 195 16.37 -1.24 25.60
N SER A 196 15.47 -0.87 24.68
CA SER A 196 14.11 -0.42 25.03
C SER A 196 13.03 -1.49 24.90
N GLY A 197 13.39 -2.66 24.37
CA GLY A 197 12.49 -3.76 24.09
C GLY A 197 12.05 -3.79 22.63
N GLY A 198 12.28 -4.92 21.99
CA GLY A 198 11.88 -5.22 20.62
C GLY A 198 10.98 -6.46 20.56
N ASP A 199 10.95 -7.09 19.40
CA ASP A 199 10.05 -8.22 19.19
C ASP A 199 10.56 -9.54 19.78
N TYR A 200 11.87 -9.75 19.80
CA TYR A 200 12.48 -10.95 20.37
C TYR A 200 12.75 -10.86 21.87
N ASP A 201 12.94 -9.64 22.39
CA ASP A 201 13.03 -9.36 23.81
C ASP A 201 12.17 -8.12 24.12
N PRO A 202 10.91 -8.32 24.56
CA PRO A 202 9.98 -7.22 24.82
C PRO A 202 10.32 -6.42 26.09
N ASN A 203 11.16 -6.95 26.97
CA ASN A 203 11.48 -6.33 28.25
C ASN A 203 12.67 -5.37 28.09
N GLY A 204 13.66 -5.73 27.27
CA GLY A 204 14.90 -4.98 27.13
C GLY A 204 15.56 -4.71 28.48
N LEU A 205 16.18 -3.53 28.62
CA LEU A 205 16.74 -3.09 29.89
C LEU A 205 15.65 -2.52 30.82
N PRO A 206 15.51 -3.04 32.06
CA PRO A 206 14.53 -2.53 33.00
C PRO A 206 14.71 -1.03 33.28
N GLY A 207 13.67 -0.23 33.01
CA GLY A 207 13.70 1.22 33.20
C GLY A 207 14.36 2.00 32.07
N CYS A 208 14.82 1.35 30.99
CA CYS A 208 15.32 2.01 29.79
C CYS A 208 14.20 2.22 28.78
N GLY A 209 13.80 3.48 28.58
CA GLY A 209 12.86 3.85 27.52
C GLY A 209 13.54 4.12 26.18
N ILE A 210 12.73 4.23 25.12
CA ILE A 210 13.21 4.52 23.76
C ILE A 210 14.09 5.78 23.68
N LYS A 211 13.78 6.84 24.43
CA LYS A 211 14.55 8.10 24.38
C LYS A 211 16.02 7.91 24.76
N VAL A 212 16.28 7.18 25.84
CA VAL A 212 17.66 6.90 26.30
C VAL A 212 18.36 5.98 25.31
N ALA A 213 17.63 5.00 24.76
CA ALA A 213 18.18 4.08 23.77
C ALA A 213 18.56 4.78 22.45
N VAL A 214 17.75 5.74 22.00
CA VAL A 214 18.03 6.58 20.82
C VAL A 214 19.23 7.50 21.06
N GLU A 215 19.36 8.06 22.27
CA GLU A 215 20.54 8.84 22.67
C GLU A 215 21.82 7.98 22.62
N ALA A 216 21.76 6.72 23.09
CA ALA A 216 22.86 5.77 22.97
C ALA A 216 23.17 5.39 21.51
N ALA A 217 22.15 5.18 20.69
CA ALA A 217 22.33 4.90 19.25
C ALA A 217 23.02 6.07 18.53
N LYS A 218 22.58 7.32 18.81
CA LYS A 218 23.19 8.56 18.33
C LYS A 218 24.65 8.72 18.73
N ALA A 219 25.01 8.28 19.92
CA ALA A 219 26.39 8.28 20.41
C ALA A 219 27.29 7.25 19.71
N GLY A 220 26.74 6.36 18.88
CA GLY A 220 27.52 5.39 18.10
C GLY A 220 27.63 4.00 18.73
N PHE A 221 27.10 3.80 19.94
CA PHE A 221 27.18 2.51 20.64
C PHE A 221 26.62 1.34 19.84
N GLY A 222 25.64 1.57 18.95
CA GLY A 222 25.05 0.52 18.12
C GLY A 222 26.02 -0.01 17.07
N ARG A 223 26.75 0.90 16.41
CA ARG A 223 27.78 0.55 15.41
C ARG A 223 28.93 -0.17 16.08
N ASP A 224 29.36 0.29 17.26
CA ASP A 224 30.43 -0.36 18.01
C ASP A 224 30.03 -1.78 18.44
N LEU A 225 28.80 -1.95 18.93
CA LEU A 225 28.27 -3.27 19.31
C LEU A 225 28.22 -4.23 18.12
N CYS A 226 27.71 -3.78 16.97
CA CYS A 226 27.54 -4.64 15.80
C CYS A 226 28.88 -5.04 15.14
N ARG A 227 29.98 -4.33 15.43
CA ARG A 227 31.34 -4.71 15.00
C ARG A 227 31.94 -5.82 15.85
N LEU A 228 31.47 -6.00 17.09
CA LEU A 228 31.98 -7.03 17.99
C LEU A 228 31.54 -8.42 17.56
N LYS A 229 32.46 -9.38 17.64
CA LYS A 229 32.16 -10.79 17.44
C LYS A 229 31.69 -11.39 18.76
N ALA A 230 30.74 -12.33 18.72
CA ALA A 230 30.24 -13.00 19.93
C ALA A 230 31.32 -13.76 20.74
N VAL A 231 32.46 -14.09 20.10
CA VAL A 231 33.63 -14.72 20.75
C VAL A 231 34.47 -13.72 21.55
N ASP A 232 34.38 -12.43 21.23
CA ASP A 232 35.15 -11.35 21.86
C ASP A 232 34.46 -10.87 23.14
N LYS A 233 34.66 -11.63 24.21
CA LYS A 233 34.10 -11.32 25.53
C LYS A 233 34.74 -10.07 26.15
N GLU A 234 36.02 -9.83 25.88
CA GLU A 234 36.76 -8.68 26.41
C GLU A 234 36.25 -7.39 25.78
N GLY A 235 36.14 -7.35 24.45
CA GLY A 235 35.55 -6.22 23.72
C GLY A 235 34.10 -5.96 24.11
N THR A 236 33.31 -7.02 24.32
CA THR A 236 31.92 -6.90 24.83
C THR A 236 31.88 -6.27 26.22
N THR A 237 32.77 -6.70 27.12
CA THR A 237 32.85 -6.18 28.50
C THR A 237 33.31 -4.72 28.49
N ALA A 238 34.30 -4.40 27.66
CA ALA A 238 34.79 -3.03 27.49
C ALA A 238 33.70 -2.09 26.94
N TRP A 239 33.01 -2.49 25.87
CA TRP A 239 31.88 -1.74 25.30
C TRP A 239 30.78 -1.52 26.34
N ARG A 240 30.42 -2.57 27.07
CA ARG A 240 29.39 -2.49 28.10
C ARG A 240 29.80 -1.55 29.24
N ASN A 241 31.03 -1.63 29.70
CA ASN A 241 31.55 -0.76 30.75
C ASN A 241 31.57 0.71 30.30
N SER A 242 31.93 0.96 29.04
CA SER A 242 31.84 2.30 28.43
C SER A 242 30.40 2.82 28.42
N LEU A 243 29.43 2.00 27.98
CA LEU A 243 28.01 2.37 28.01
C LEU A 243 27.51 2.66 29.44
N ILE A 244 27.88 1.81 30.42
CA ILE A 244 27.52 2.00 31.84
C ILE A 244 28.14 3.28 32.38
N HIS A 245 29.40 3.55 32.07
CA HIS A 245 30.10 4.78 32.47
C HIS A 245 29.34 6.00 31.96
N GLU A 246 29.09 6.08 30.65
CA GLU A 246 28.39 7.20 30.05
C GLU A 246 26.96 7.38 30.57
N LEU A 247 26.23 6.29 30.81
CA LEU A 247 24.89 6.38 31.41
C LEU A 247 24.93 6.95 32.84
N ARG A 248 26.00 6.70 33.60
CA ARG A 248 26.13 7.16 35.00
C ARG A 248 26.72 8.57 35.10
N THR A 249 27.75 8.87 34.32
CA THR A 249 28.52 10.12 34.40
C THR A 249 28.01 11.17 33.42
N ASN A 250 27.53 10.74 32.25
CA ASN A 250 27.23 11.56 31.07
C ASN A 250 28.36 12.53 30.76
N GLU A 251 29.59 12.03 30.76
CA GLU A 251 30.81 12.82 30.62
C GLU A 251 30.91 13.46 29.24
N ASN A 252 30.59 12.69 28.20
CA ASN A 252 30.60 13.15 26.82
C ASN A 252 29.29 13.86 26.40
N GLY A 253 28.34 14.05 27.33
CA GLY A 253 27.10 14.77 27.07
C GLY A 253 26.15 14.07 26.08
N HIS A 254 26.29 12.77 25.87
CA HIS A 254 25.46 11.98 24.95
C HIS A 254 23.99 11.89 25.35
N PHE A 255 23.71 11.93 26.66
CA PHE A 255 22.37 11.81 27.21
C PHE A 255 21.83 13.14 27.70
N LYS A 256 20.50 13.32 27.70
CA LYS A 256 19.88 14.53 28.28
C LYS A 256 20.06 14.64 29.80
N ARG A 257 20.22 13.51 30.47
CA ARG A 257 20.42 13.42 31.93
C ARG A 257 21.27 12.21 32.28
N LYS A 258 21.83 12.23 33.49
CA LYS A 258 22.50 11.08 34.08
C LYS A 258 21.47 10.03 34.51
N ASN A 259 21.64 8.78 34.09
CA ASN A 259 20.74 7.67 34.35
C ASN A 259 21.34 6.69 35.38
N LYS A 260 21.74 7.20 36.56
CA LYS A 260 22.40 6.40 37.62
C LYS A 260 21.57 5.23 38.15
N ALA A 261 20.24 5.37 38.12
CA ALA A 261 19.30 4.34 38.60
C ALA A 261 19.09 3.20 37.59
N LEU A 262 19.57 3.35 36.34
CA LEU A 262 19.40 2.32 35.32
C LEU A 262 20.36 1.16 35.59
N ALA A 263 19.82 0.02 36.00
CA ALA A 263 20.60 -1.19 36.23
C ALA A 263 20.74 -1.98 34.92
N ILE A 264 21.97 -2.22 34.48
CA ILE A 264 22.28 -3.04 33.31
C ILE A 264 22.64 -4.46 33.78
N PRO A 265 21.80 -5.48 33.51
CA PRO A 265 22.04 -6.87 33.94
C PRO A 265 23.34 -7.46 33.38
N GLU A 266 23.98 -8.36 34.13
CA GLU A 266 25.19 -9.11 33.69
C GLU A 266 25.03 -9.86 32.37
N THR A 267 23.80 -10.22 32.00
CA THR A 267 23.48 -10.89 30.76
C THR A 267 23.40 -9.97 29.54
N PHE A 268 23.41 -8.64 29.72
CA PHE A 268 23.34 -7.68 28.61
C PHE A 268 24.76 -7.38 28.07
N PRO A 269 24.94 -7.27 26.74
CA PRO A 269 23.96 -7.48 25.68
C PRO A 269 23.75 -8.97 25.34
N ASP A 270 22.51 -9.36 25.03
CA ASP A 270 22.22 -10.73 24.57
C ASP A 270 22.58 -10.89 23.09
N PHE A 271 23.72 -11.54 22.81
CA PHE A 271 24.19 -11.81 21.46
C PHE A 271 23.27 -12.74 20.66
N LYS A 272 22.45 -13.56 21.31
CA LYS A 272 21.46 -14.38 20.62
C LYS A 272 20.37 -13.49 20.02
N VAL A 273 19.88 -12.53 20.80
CA VAL A 273 18.88 -11.55 20.33
C VAL A 273 19.49 -10.63 19.27
N LEU A 274 20.71 -10.14 19.48
CA LEU A 274 21.44 -9.35 18.48
C LEU A 274 21.59 -10.10 17.15
N ARG A 275 21.81 -11.42 17.19
CA ARG A 275 21.94 -12.25 15.98
C ARG A 275 20.64 -12.40 15.21
N TYR A 276 19.48 -12.38 15.86
CA TYR A 276 18.21 -12.41 15.12
C TYR A 276 18.06 -11.21 14.18
N TYR A 277 18.53 -10.02 14.56
CA TYR A 277 18.50 -8.83 13.69
C TYR A 277 19.69 -8.74 12.73
N THR A 278 20.90 -9.07 13.21
CA THR A 278 22.13 -8.90 12.39
C THR A 278 22.31 -10.00 11.34
N HIS A 279 21.87 -11.21 11.66
CA HIS A 279 21.98 -12.41 10.83
C HIS A 279 20.65 -13.19 10.86
N PRO A 280 19.56 -12.60 10.34
CA PRO A 280 18.26 -13.26 10.30
C PRO A 280 18.32 -14.52 9.43
N VAL A 281 17.42 -15.46 9.69
CA VAL A 281 17.25 -16.65 8.86
C VAL A 281 16.54 -16.26 7.57
N VAL A 282 17.32 -16.16 6.50
CA VAL A 282 16.88 -15.74 5.16
C VAL A 282 17.41 -16.70 4.10
N SER A 283 16.95 -16.57 2.86
CA SER A 283 17.38 -17.45 1.77
C SER A 283 18.91 -17.39 1.55
N PRO A 284 19.55 -18.52 1.22
CA PRO A 284 20.99 -18.56 1.00
C PRO A 284 21.38 -17.73 -0.23
N GLY A 285 22.54 -17.07 -0.16
CA GLY A 285 23.05 -16.21 -1.23
C GLY A 285 23.16 -16.90 -2.60
N GLU A 286 23.42 -18.20 -2.61
CA GLU A 286 23.51 -19.02 -3.83
C GLU A 286 22.17 -19.16 -4.55
N SER A 287 21.04 -19.07 -3.82
CA SER A 287 19.69 -19.20 -4.40
C SER A 287 19.11 -17.90 -4.93
N ILE A 288 19.80 -16.76 -4.77
CA ILE A 288 19.26 -15.43 -5.08
C ILE A 288 18.90 -15.29 -6.56
N ASP A 289 19.73 -15.84 -7.45
CA ASP A 289 19.45 -15.79 -8.89
C ASP A 289 18.28 -16.70 -9.27
N GLU A 290 18.20 -17.90 -8.70
CA GLU A 290 17.03 -18.76 -8.89
C GLU A 290 15.74 -18.12 -8.36
N ILE A 291 15.82 -17.44 -7.21
CA ILE A 291 14.68 -16.70 -6.64
C ILE A 291 14.27 -15.59 -7.60
N ARG A 292 15.23 -14.80 -8.11
CA ARG A 292 14.99 -13.72 -9.09
C ARG A 292 14.23 -14.25 -10.31
N GLU A 293 14.65 -15.37 -10.87
CA GLU A 293 13.98 -15.98 -12.03
C GLU A 293 12.56 -16.45 -11.67
N LYS A 294 12.40 -17.14 -10.53
CA LYS A 294 11.11 -17.67 -10.07
C LYS A 294 10.09 -16.56 -9.78
N VAL A 295 10.51 -15.46 -9.14
CA VAL A 295 9.60 -14.39 -8.70
C VAL A 295 9.25 -13.38 -9.79
N HIS A 296 10.04 -13.32 -10.88
CA HIS A 296 9.74 -12.51 -12.06
C HIS A 296 9.17 -13.31 -13.24
N LEU A 297 8.87 -14.59 -13.02
CA LEU A 297 8.20 -15.40 -14.03
C LEU A 297 6.85 -14.79 -14.35
N LYS A 298 6.64 -14.44 -15.62
CA LYS A 298 5.34 -13.94 -16.10
C LYS A 298 4.30 -15.05 -16.00
N ARG A 299 3.16 -14.74 -15.37
CA ARG A 299 2.00 -15.64 -15.31
C ARG A 299 0.75 -14.87 -15.69
N GLU A 300 -0.20 -15.58 -16.25
CA GLU A 300 -1.49 -15.03 -16.64
C GLU A 300 -2.55 -15.25 -15.56
N ILE A 301 -3.53 -14.36 -15.52
CA ILE A 301 -4.70 -14.48 -14.64
C ILE A 301 -5.53 -15.68 -15.10
N GLN A 302 -5.81 -16.60 -14.17
CA GLN A 302 -6.62 -17.79 -14.43
C GLN A 302 -8.10 -17.46 -14.26
N PHE A 303 -8.74 -16.97 -15.33
CA PHE A 303 -10.11 -16.42 -15.25
C PHE A 303 -11.16 -17.44 -14.83
N GLU A 304 -11.16 -18.64 -15.40
CA GLU A 304 -12.15 -19.69 -15.10
C GLU A 304 -12.02 -20.16 -13.64
N ASP A 305 -10.81 -20.46 -13.20
CA ASP A 305 -10.54 -20.89 -11.82
C ASP A 305 -10.82 -19.77 -10.80
N LEU A 306 -10.52 -18.51 -11.15
CA LEU A 306 -10.84 -17.36 -10.30
C LEU A 306 -12.36 -17.13 -10.22
N ARG A 307 -13.09 -17.37 -11.32
CA ARG A 307 -14.56 -17.32 -11.35
C ARG A 307 -15.14 -18.39 -10.42
N GLU A 308 -14.65 -19.62 -10.48
CA GLU A 308 -15.08 -20.70 -9.58
C GLU A 308 -14.71 -20.40 -8.13
N PHE A 309 -13.50 -19.86 -7.89
CA PHE A 309 -13.10 -19.41 -6.56
C PHE A 309 -14.07 -18.37 -5.97
N THR A 310 -14.47 -17.36 -6.75
CA THR A 310 -15.43 -16.35 -6.26
C THR A 310 -16.83 -16.92 -6.03
N ARG A 311 -17.22 -17.95 -6.80
CA ARG A 311 -18.47 -18.69 -6.57
C ARG A 311 -18.43 -19.40 -5.23
N GLU A 312 -17.46 -20.29 -5.04
CA GLU A 312 -17.32 -21.12 -3.84
C GLU A 312 -17.08 -20.29 -2.57
N VAL A 313 -16.20 -19.29 -2.65
CA VAL A 313 -15.67 -18.60 -1.46
C VAL A 313 -16.46 -17.36 -1.11
N PHE A 314 -16.97 -16.62 -2.10
CA PHE A 314 -17.72 -15.35 -1.88
C PHE A 314 -19.22 -15.48 -2.11
N GLY A 315 -19.72 -16.65 -2.54
CA GLY A 315 -21.13 -16.83 -2.90
C GLY A 315 -21.54 -15.97 -4.09
N TRP A 316 -20.61 -15.69 -5.02
CA TRP A 316 -20.91 -14.98 -6.26
C TRP A 316 -21.50 -15.97 -7.26
N ASP A 317 -22.69 -16.45 -6.95
CA ASP A 317 -23.41 -17.43 -7.73
C ASP A 317 -24.14 -16.79 -8.93
N TYR A 318 -24.51 -17.63 -9.89
CA TYR A 318 -25.34 -17.26 -11.04
C TYR A 318 -24.74 -16.18 -11.95
N ARG A 319 -25.53 -15.77 -12.94
CA ARG A 319 -25.20 -14.68 -13.86
C ARG A 319 -24.90 -13.36 -13.13
N VAL A 320 -25.58 -13.08 -12.02
CA VAL A 320 -25.37 -11.84 -11.23
C VAL A 320 -23.96 -11.80 -10.63
N GLY A 321 -23.49 -12.92 -10.06
CA GLY A 321 -22.12 -13.05 -9.56
C GLY A 321 -21.08 -12.93 -10.66
N ALA A 322 -21.34 -13.51 -11.84
CA ALA A 322 -20.46 -13.38 -13.00
C ALA A 322 -20.36 -11.93 -13.52
N LEU A 323 -21.46 -11.18 -13.54
CA LEU A 323 -21.46 -9.76 -13.91
C LEU A 323 -20.67 -8.91 -12.90
N LYS A 324 -20.82 -9.18 -11.60
CA LYS A 324 -20.03 -8.54 -10.54
C LYS A 324 -18.53 -8.84 -10.72
N PHE A 325 -18.19 -10.09 -10.99
CA PHE A 325 -16.82 -10.53 -11.28
C PHE A 325 -16.19 -9.77 -12.44
N ILE A 326 -16.87 -9.70 -13.59
CA ILE A 326 -16.39 -8.99 -14.78
C ILE A 326 -16.20 -7.49 -14.47
N LYS A 327 -17.19 -6.85 -13.82
CA LYS A 327 -17.13 -5.43 -13.47
C LYS A 327 -15.88 -5.12 -12.64
N VAL A 328 -15.66 -5.87 -11.56
CA VAL A 328 -14.59 -5.61 -10.59
C VAL A 328 -13.20 -5.85 -11.19
N LEU A 329 -13.03 -6.93 -11.97
CA LEU A 329 -11.72 -7.29 -12.52
C LEU A 329 -11.32 -6.46 -13.74
N SER A 330 -12.29 -5.91 -14.49
CA SER A 330 -12.07 -5.23 -15.76
C SER A 330 -10.92 -4.20 -15.73
N HIS A 331 -10.90 -3.32 -14.73
CA HIS A 331 -9.86 -2.31 -14.56
C HIS A 331 -8.48 -2.96 -14.38
N ALA A 332 -8.33 -3.83 -13.38
CA ALA A 332 -7.04 -4.47 -13.08
C ALA A 332 -6.51 -5.25 -14.30
N VAL A 333 -7.38 -6.01 -14.97
CA VAL A 333 -7.01 -6.81 -16.14
C VAL A 333 -6.56 -5.92 -17.30
N LEU A 334 -7.23 -4.78 -17.55
CA LEU A 334 -6.81 -3.82 -18.56
C LEU A 334 -5.37 -3.32 -18.29
N VAL A 335 -5.09 -2.91 -17.06
CA VAL A 335 -3.77 -2.38 -16.67
C VAL A 335 -2.68 -3.45 -16.74
N GLN A 336 -2.99 -4.70 -16.38
CA GLN A 336 -2.06 -5.83 -16.50
C GLN A 336 -1.80 -6.21 -17.96
N LYS A 337 -2.83 -6.28 -18.82
CA LYS A 337 -2.64 -6.51 -20.26
C LYS A 337 -1.80 -5.42 -20.91
N LEU A 338 -2.05 -4.15 -20.57
CA LEU A 338 -1.23 -3.02 -21.05
C LEU A 338 0.23 -3.12 -20.61
N GLN A 339 0.51 -3.61 -19.40
CA GLN A 339 1.89 -3.83 -18.94
C GLN A 339 2.58 -4.99 -19.66
N ALA A 340 1.83 -6.05 -19.97
CA ALA A 340 2.35 -7.21 -20.68
C ALA A 340 2.62 -6.94 -22.16
N LEU A 341 1.90 -5.97 -22.76
CA LEU A 341 2.01 -5.59 -24.16
C LEU A 341 3.43 -5.17 -24.56
N GLU A 342 3.98 -5.76 -25.61
CA GLU A 342 5.23 -5.31 -26.21
C GLU A 342 4.97 -4.12 -27.16
N ARG A 343 6.03 -3.36 -27.52
CA ARG A 343 5.90 -2.07 -28.25
C ARG A 343 5.21 -2.17 -29.62
N HIS A 344 5.00 -3.37 -30.15
CA HIS A 344 4.47 -3.63 -31.49
C HIS A 344 3.26 -4.56 -31.51
N ASP A 345 2.74 -4.95 -30.34
CA ASP A 345 1.54 -5.77 -30.29
C ASP A 345 0.29 -4.90 -30.48
N ASN A 346 -0.68 -5.41 -31.24
CA ASN A 346 -1.96 -4.74 -31.44
C ASN A 346 -2.80 -4.79 -30.15
N ALA A 347 -3.10 -3.62 -29.58
CA ALA A 347 -3.96 -3.47 -28.42
C ALA A 347 -5.45 -3.35 -28.80
N ASP A 348 -5.99 -4.32 -29.54
CA ASP A 348 -7.36 -4.29 -30.11
C ASP A 348 -8.48 -4.14 -29.06
N TYR A 349 -8.19 -4.51 -27.81
CA TYR A 349 -9.09 -4.37 -26.67
C TYR A 349 -9.23 -2.92 -26.18
N VAL A 350 -8.33 -2.02 -26.59
CA VAL A 350 -8.41 -0.58 -26.31
C VAL A 350 -9.25 0.09 -27.42
N LYS A 351 -10.41 0.63 -27.04
CA LYS A 351 -11.34 1.27 -28.00
C LYS A 351 -11.14 2.78 -28.16
N GLY A 352 -10.25 3.38 -27.38
CA GLY A 352 -9.90 4.80 -27.45
C GLY A 352 -9.60 5.43 -26.09
N ILE A 353 -9.31 6.73 -26.07
CA ILE A 353 -9.12 7.52 -24.85
C ILE A 353 -10.15 8.64 -24.81
N ALA A 354 -10.87 8.74 -23.70
CA ALA A 354 -12.00 9.66 -23.53
C ALA A 354 -11.66 10.96 -22.80
N GLY A 355 -10.52 11.02 -22.11
CA GLY A 355 -10.17 12.19 -21.30
C GLY A 355 -8.86 12.04 -20.57
N PHE A 356 -8.42 13.16 -20.01
CA PHE A 356 -7.18 13.32 -19.28
C PHE A 356 -7.50 14.03 -17.96
N ARG A 357 -6.86 13.63 -16.88
CA ARG A 357 -7.00 14.28 -15.57
C ARG A 357 -5.71 14.26 -14.78
N SER A 358 -5.59 15.18 -13.84
CA SER A 358 -4.51 15.23 -12.84
C SER A 358 -5.14 15.68 -11.52
N ASP A 359 -5.44 14.72 -10.65
CA ASP A 359 -6.18 14.98 -9.42
C ASP A 359 -5.24 15.09 -8.21
N LEU A 360 -5.61 15.95 -7.26
CA LEU A 360 -4.89 16.03 -5.98
C LEU A 360 -4.95 14.70 -5.19
N LYS A 361 -5.99 13.88 -5.41
CA LYS A 361 -6.15 12.56 -4.75
C LYS A 361 -5.04 11.56 -5.11
N ASN A 362 -4.31 11.79 -6.19
CA ASN A 362 -3.20 10.96 -6.62
C ASN A 362 -1.94 11.83 -6.83
N ASP A 363 -1.71 12.82 -5.96
CA ASP A 363 -0.54 13.71 -6.01
C ASP A 363 -0.31 14.40 -7.35
N LEU A 364 -1.38 14.80 -8.05
CA LEU A 364 -1.35 15.45 -9.36
C LEU A 364 -0.72 14.61 -10.47
N VAL A 365 -0.64 13.29 -10.29
CA VAL A 365 -0.17 12.36 -11.31
C VAL A 365 -1.13 12.35 -12.50
N SER A 366 -0.58 12.50 -13.70
CA SER A 366 -1.35 12.54 -14.94
C SER A 366 -1.92 11.16 -15.28
N GLN A 367 -3.24 11.14 -15.50
CA GLN A 367 -4.02 9.95 -15.78
C GLN A 367 -4.81 10.13 -17.08
N VAL A 368 -5.02 9.02 -17.78
CA VAL A 368 -5.82 8.93 -19.00
C VAL A 368 -7.02 8.03 -18.80
N ARG A 369 -8.16 8.38 -19.39
CA ARG A 369 -9.37 7.56 -19.36
C ARG A 369 -9.41 6.64 -20.57
N ILE A 370 -8.94 5.42 -20.41
CA ILE A 370 -8.89 4.40 -21.46
C ILE A 370 -10.26 3.72 -21.55
N GLN A 371 -10.81 3.66 -22.76
CA GLN A 371 -12.06 2.95 -23.05
C GLN A 371 -11.76 1.52 -23.48
N HIS A 372 -12.47 0.56 -22.89
CA HIS A 372 -12.39 -0.86 -23.21
C HIS A 372 -13.77 -1.51 -23.07
N ILE A 373 -13.90 -2.77 -23.48
CA ILE A 373 -15.13 -3.56 -23.30
C ILE A 373 -14.82 -4.66 -22.27
N PRO A 374 -15.47 -4.67 -21.08
CA PRO A 374 -15.18 -5.62 -20.01
C PRO A 374 -15.25 -7.10 -20.43
N SER A 375 -16.26 -7.48 -21.23
CA SER A 375 -16.42 -8.87 -21.69
C SER A 375 -15.34 -9.34 -22.67
N GLU A 376 -14.67 -8.44 -23.39
CA GLU A 376 -13.57 -8.80 -24.30
C GLU A 376 -12.27 -9.09 -23.53
N ILE A 377 -12.05 -8.42 -22.41
CA ILE A 377 -10.81 -8.56 -21.63
C ILE A 377 -10.91 -9.62 -20.54
N VAL A 378 -12.11 -9.86 -20.00
CA VAL A 378 -12.40 -10.90 -19.00
C VAL A 378 -13.25 -11.99 -19.68
N PRO A 379 -12.62 -13.07 -20.19
CA PRO A 379 -13.28 -14.07 -21.04
C PRO A 379 -14.11 -15.06 -20.20
N ILE A 380 -15.21 -14.59 -19.61
CA ILE A 380 -16.18 -15.44 -18.91
C ILE A 380 -17.41 -15.60 -19.79
N ASP A 381 -17.74 -16.86 -20.08
CA ASP A 381 -18.92 -17.21 -20.86
C ASP A 381 -20.20 -17.11 -20.02
N LEU A 382 -20.89 -15.98 -20.16
CA LEU A 382 -22.16 -15.71 -19.47
C LEU A 382 -23.31 -16.61 -19.93
N SER A 383 -23.17 -17.38 -21.02
CA SER A 383 -24.21 -18.31 -21.47
C SER A 383 -24.24 -19.60 -20.64
N LYS A 384 -23.13 -19.95 -20.00
CA LYS A 384 -23.01 -21.13 -19.10
C LYS A 384 -23.53 -20.85 -17.69
N GLU A 385 -23.76 -19.58 -17.36
CA GLU A 385 -24.25 -19.17 -16.04
C GLU A 385 -25.77 -19.21 -16.01
N GLU A 386 -26.33 -19.86 -14.99
CA GLU A 386 -27.76 -19.87 -14.77
C GLU A 386 -28.25 -18.52 -14.26
N ASP A 387 -29.45 -18.12 -14.65
CA ASP A 387 -30.14 -16.97 -14.05
C ASP A 387 -30.74 -17.37 -12.70
N GLU A 388 -30.63 -16.49 -11.71
CA GLU A 388 -31.16 -16.72 -10.37
C GLU A 388 -32.70 -16.83 -10.43
N LYS A 389 -33.24 -18.02 -10.17
CA LYS A 389 -34.68 -18.23 -10.05
C LYS A 389 -35.15 -17.77 -8.67
N ILE A 390 -35.55 -16.50 -8.57
CA ILE A 390 -36.13 -15.95 -7.33
C ILE A 390 -37.57 -16.46 -7.17
N VAL A 391 -37.73 -17.61 -6.52
CA VAL A 391 -39.06 -18.24 -6.30
C VAL A 391 -39.87 -17.52 -5.20
N GLN A 392 -39.23 -16.66 -4.38
CA GLN A 392 -39.88 -15.99 -3.26
C GLN A 392 -39.68 -14.48 -3.31
N ALA A 393 -40.78 -13.72 -3.31
CA ALA A 393 -40.76 -12.27 -3.22
C ALA A 393 -40.17 -11.84 -1.86
N ARG A 394 -38.94 -11.32 -1.86
CA ARG A 394 -38.34 -10.73 -0.65
C ARG A 394 -38.80 -9.28 -0.50
N GLY A 395 -39.80 -9.05 0.36
CA GLY A 395 -40.19 -7.72 0.83
C GLY A 395 -39.27 -7.18 1.92
N GLY A 396 -37.99 -6.97 1.60
CA GLY A 396 -36.99 -6.51 2.57
C GLY A 396 -36.79 -5.00 2.58
N LEU A 397 -36.77 -4.39 3.78
CA LEU A 397 -36.33 -3.01 4.06
C LEU A 397 -34.80 -2.91 4.28
N ALA A 398 -34.05 -3.99 4.04
CA ALA A 398 -32.63 -4.05 4.36
C ALA A 398 -31.78 -3.39 3.26
N LEU A 399 -30.96 -2.41 3.66
CA LEU A 399 -29.82 -1.90 2.90
C LEU A 399 -28.67 -2.93 2.90
N ASN A 400 -28.97 -4.17 2.55
CA ASN A 400 -27.94 -5.18 2.37
C ASN A 400 -27.56 -5.19 0.90
N SER A 401 -26.66 -4.31 0.50
CA SER A 401 -25.83 -4.66 -0.63
C SER A 401 -24.37 -4.30 -0.37
N ASP A 402 -23.58 -5.34 -0.54
CA ASP A 402 -22.14 -5.45 -0.61
C ASP A 402 -21.56 -4.63 -1.80
N ASP A 403 -22.19 -3.49 -2.12
CA ASP A 403 -22.01 -2.66 -3.32
C ASP A 403 -21.38 -1.29 -3.02
N GLU A 404 -21.24 -0.88 -1.76
CA GLU A 404 -20.65 0.42 -1.41
C GLU A 404 -19.11 0.42 -1.37
N ILE A 405 -18.47 -0.11 -2.41
CA ILE A 405 -17.01 0.04 -2.57
C ILE A 405 -16.62 0.81 -3.84
N ASP A 406 -17.48 0.90 -4.86
CA ASP A 406 -17.06 1.40 -6.17
C ASP A 406 -17.64 2.75 -6.64
N ASP A 407 -18.58 3.39 -5.93
CA ASP A 407 -19.23 4.62 -6.44
C ASP A 407 -19.02 5.87 -5.55
N ALA A 408 -17.78 6.17 -5.17
CA ALA A 408 -17.43 7.41 -4.44
C ALA A 408 -16.88 8.56 -5.32
N GLU A 409 -16.89 8.43 -6.65
CA GLU A 409 -16.37 9.48 -7.56
C GLU A 409 -17.41 10.53 -8.00
N ASN A 410 -18.67 10.52 -7.52
CA ASN A 410 -19.68 11.46 -8.06
C ASN A 410 -20.77 11.91 -7.06
N ILE A 411 -20.38 12.42 -5.90
CA ILE A 411 -21.31 13.12 -5.00
C ILE A 411 -21.23 14.62 -5.30
N GLU A 412 -21.87 15.07 -6.37
CA GLU A 412 -22.47 16.39 -6.40
C GLU A 412 -23.90 16.26 -5.83
N GLU A 413 -24.21 17.12 -4.85
CA GLU A 413 -25.53 17.23 -4.23
C GLU A 413 -26.63 17.35 -5.28
N SER A 414 -27.39 16.29 -5.48
CA SER A 414 -28.75 16.40 -6.01
C SER A 414 -29.62 15.30 -5.42
N THR A 415 -30.64 15.74 -4.70
CA THR A 415 -31.79 14.97 -4.24
C THR A 415 -32.45 14.23 -5.40
N ALA A 416 -32.84 12.97 -5.14
CA ALA A 416 -33.40 11.94 -6.04
C ALA A 416 -32.35 11.03 -6.73
N LYS A 417 -31.80 10.07 -5.96
CA LYS A 417 -31.00 8.96 -6.53
C LYS A 417 -31.90 8.09 -7.42
N ARG A 418 -31.84 8.30 -8.74
CA ARG A 418 -32.18 7.26 -9.73
C ARG A 418 -31.31 6.05 -9.42
N GLN A 419 -31.90 4.85 -9.38
CA GLN A 419 -31.10 3.64 -9.32
C GLN A 419 -30.15 3.62 -10.53
N PRO A 420 -28.85 3.34 -10.33
CA PRO A 420 -27.92 3.26 -11.44
C PRO A 420 -28.39 2.19 -12.44
N ALA A 421 -28.24 2.47 -13.73
CA ALA A 421 -28.59 1.52 -14.77
C ALA A 421 -27.83 0.19 -14.56
N PRO A 422 -28.43 -0.96 -14.87
CA PRO A 422 -27.79 -2.26 -14.70
C PRO A 422 -26.48 -2.32 -15.50
N PHE A 423 -25.44 -2.90 -14.88
CA PHE A 423 -24.13 -3.04 -15.52
C PHE A 423 -24.23 -3.90 -16.78
N ASN A 424 -23.81 -3.35 -17.92
CA ASN A 424 -23.75 -4.05 -19.19
C ASN A 424 -22.27 -4.33 -19.56
N PRO A 425 -21.83 -5.60 -19.55
CA PRO A 425 -20.42 -5.96 -19.77
C PRO A 425 -19.97 -5.76 -21.22
N SER A 426 -20.90 -5.66 -22.17
CA SER A 426 -20.60 -5.44 -23.60
C SER A 426 -20.55 -3.95 -23.97
N ALA A 427 -20.90 -3.05 -23.05
CA ALA A 427 -20.82 -1.62 -23.27
C ALA A 427 -19.37 -1.12 -23.07
N ARG A 428 -19.02 -0.03 -23.77
CA ARG A 428 -17.72 0.63 -23.59
C ARG A 428 -17.63 1.24 -22.19
N GLN A 429 -16.60 0.88 -21.43
CA GLN A 429 -16.31 1.41 -20.11
C GLN A 429 -14.99 2.18 -20.12
N GLY A 430 -15.00 3.40 -19.57
CA GLY A 430 -13.82 4.25 -19.45
C GLY A 430 -13.19 4.17 -18.06
N VAL A 431 -11.95 3.71 -17.98
CA VAL A 431 -11.18 3.49 -16.75
C VAL A 431 -9.96 4.41 -16.71
N TRP A 432 -9.64 4.95 -15.54
CA TRP A 432 -8.49 5.83 -15.35
C TRP A 432 -7.22 5.01 -15.11
N ALA A 433 -6.22 5.19 -15.98
CA ALA A 433 -4.90 4.57 -15.89
C ALA A 433 -3.81 5.62 -16.01
N LEU A 434 -2.56 5.24 -15.71
CA LEU A 434 -1.40 6.12 -15.81
C LEU A 434 -1.15 6.60 -17.24
N GLU A 435 -0.97 7.91 -17.42
CA GLU A 435 -0.67 8.50 -18.73
C GLU A 435 0.63 7.96 -19.32
N ILE A 436 1.68 7.84 -18.49
CA ILE A 436 2.99 7.34 -18.91
C ILE A 436 2.88 5.90 -19.43
N LEU A 437 2.06 5.06 -18.79
CA LEU A 437 1.83 3.69 -19.25
C LEU A 437 1.18 3.68 -20.64
N ALA A 438 0.18 4.52 -20.87
CA ALA A 438 -0.46 4.64 -22.18
C ALA A 438 0.51 5.17 -23.25
N LYS A 439 1.33 6.18 -22.93
CA LYS A 439 2.38 6.69 -23.83
C LYS A 439 3.37 5.61 -24.25
N LEU A 440 3.77 4.76 -23.30
CA LEU A 440 4.78 3.72 -23.54
C LEU A 440 4.23 2.52 -24.32
N ARG A 441 2.95 2.17 -24.12
CA ARG A 441 2.36 0.90 -24.60
C ARG A 441 1.40 1.08 -25.77
N ILE A 442 0.66 2.19 -25.83
CA ILE A 442 -0.31 2.50 -26.90
C ILE A 442 -0.08 3.90 -27.49
N PRO A 443 1.11 4.16 -28.07
CA PRO A 443 1.51 5.51 -28.50
C PRO A 443 0.62 6.09 -29.60
N GLU A 444 0.11 5.26 -30.52
CA GLU A 444 -0.72 5.69 -31.65
C GLU A 444 -2.08 6.21 -31.17
N VAL A 445 -2.82 5.37 -30.43
CA VAL A 445 -4.11 5.73 -29.82
C VAL A 445 -3.99 6.95 -28.92
N PHE A 446 -2.85 7.07 -28.22
CA PHE A 446 -2.55 8.20 -27.37
C PHE A 446 -2.34 9.51 -28.15
N ALA A 447 -1.59 9.46 -29.26
CA ALA A 447 -1.36 10.62 -30.12
C ALA A 447 -2.66 11.13 -30.74
N ASP A 448 -3.51 10.23 -31.25
CA ASP A 448 -4.81 10.57 -31.82
C ASP A 448 -5.71 11.27 -30.79
N ALA A 449 -5.76 10.73 -29.57
CA ALA A 449 -6.54 11.32 -28.49
C ALA A 449 -6.07 12.73 -28.10
N GLN A 450 -4.75 12.98 -28.09
CA GLN A 450 -4.22 14.32 -27.84
C GLN A 450 -4.61 15.32 -28.94
N VAL A 451 -4.60 14.90 -30.20
CA VAL A 451 -5.02 15.75 -31.32
C VAL A 451 -6.50 16.11 -31.19
N VAL A 452 -7.34 15.14 -30.86
CA VAL A 452 -8.78 15.35 -30.62
C VAL A 452 -8.99 16.33 -29.45
N GLN A 453 -8.29 16.15 -28.32
CA GLN A 453 -8.40 17.03 -27.17
C GLN A 453 -7.98 18.47 -27.49
N LYS A 454 -6.80 18.66 -28.10
CA LYS A 454 -6.30 20.00 -28.50
C LYS A 454 -7.26 20.68 -29.47
N THR A 455 -7.85 19.93 -30.39
CA THR A 455 -8.86 20.46 -31.34
C THR A 455 -10.14 20.88 -30.62
N ALA A 456 -10.60 20.08 -29.64
CA ALA A 456 -11.78 20.40 -28.84
C ALA A 456 -11.54 21.63 -27.93
N GLU A 457 -10.36 21.76 -27.34
CA GLU A 457 -9.97 22.93 -26.53
C GLU A 457 -9.87 24.20 -27.38
N LYS A 458 -9.26 24.14 -28.56
CA LYS A 458 -9.25 25.27 -29.52
C LYS A 458 -10.66 25.69 -29.91
N LYS A 459 -11.55 24.74 -30.21
CA LYS A 459 -12.97 25.03 -30.49
C LYS A 459 -13.68 25.68 -29.30
N LYS A 460 -13.41 25.23 -28.07
CA LYS A 460 -13.97 25.85 -26.85
C LYS A 460 -13.42 27.26 -26.61
N GLN A 461 -12.15 27.52 -26.91
CA GLN A 461 -11.54 28.85 -26.79
C GLN A 461 -12.13 29.81 -27.84
N GLN A 462 -12.24 29.40 -29.10
CA GLN A 462 -12.90 30.17 -30.17
C GLN A 462 -14.38 30.45 -29.89
N ALA A 463 -15.08 29.53 -29.20
CA ALA A 463 -16.47 29.74 -28.78
C ALA A 463 -16.62 30.70 -27.58
N LYS A 464 -15.55 30.91 -26.79
CA LYS A 464 -15.52 31.83 -25.65
C LYS A 464 -15.05 33.24 -26.01
N GLU A 465 -14.51 33.45 -27.21
CA GLU A 465 -14.27 34.81 -27.71
C GLU A 465 -15.62 35.53 -27.94
N PRO A 466 -15.82 36.73 -27.38
CA PRO A 466 -17.07 37.45 -27.55
C PRO A 466 -17.22 37.84 -29.02
N LYS A 467 -18.21 37.25 -29.71
CA LYS A 467 -18.64 37.72 -31.03
C LYS A 467 -19.00 39.20 -30.90
N THR A 468 -18.20 40.09 -31.48
CA THR A 468 -18.58 41.49 -31.69
C THR A 468 -19.91 41.48 -32.44
N LYS A 469 -20.99 41.86 -31.75
CA LYS A 469 -22.32 41.95 -32.37
C LYS A 469 -22.24 42.95 -33.52
N ALA A 470 -22.29 42.46 -34.75
CA ALA A 470 -22.62 43.28 -35.90
C ALA A 470 -24.02 43.86 -35.66
N THR A 471 -24.09 45.18 -35.48
CA THR A 471 -25.32 45.95 -35.32
C THR A 471 -26.15 45.83 -36.61
N ARG A 472 -27.18 44.96 -36.60
CA ARG A 472 -28.27 45.03 -37.59
C ARG A 472 -29.13 46.25 -37.26
N SER A 473 -28.99 47.32 -38.05
CA SER A 473 -29.86 48.49 -38.01
C SER A 473 -31.28 48.14 -38.46
N LYS A 474 -32.29 48.42 -37.63
CA LYS A 474 -33.71 48.44 -38.03
C LYS A 474 -33.96 49.64 -38.97
N PRO A 475 -34.87 49.55 -39.96
CA PRO A 475 -35.20 50.68 -40.81
C PRO A 475 -36.12 51.65 -40.05
N GLY A 476 -35.67 52.89 -39.86
CA GLY A 476 -36.48 54.03 -39.42
C GLY A 476 -37.08 54.80 -40.62
N PRO A 477 -38.17 55.57 -40.41
CA PRO A 477 -38.94 56.18 -41.49
C PRO A 477 -38.18 57.35 -42.17
N LYS A 478 -38.45 57.53 -43.46
CA LYS A 478 -37.87 58.54 -44.34
C LYS A 478 -38.34 59.95 -43.99
N THR A 479 -37.45 60.83 -43.57
CA THR A 479 -37.45 62.28 -43.87
C THR A 479 -36.10 62.91 -43.45
N GLY A 480 -35.51 63.74 -44.31
CA GLY A 480 -34.60 64.82 -43.89
C GLY A 480 -33.08 64.62 -44.04
N MET A 481 -32.54 65.08 -45.18
CA MET A 481 -31.14 65.45 -45.50
C MET A 481 -30.01 64.37 -45.48
N PRO A 482 -29.25 64.23 -46.58
CA PRO A 482 -28.07 63.36 -46.64
C PRO A 482 -26.88 63.92 -45.84
N ALA A 483 -26.24 63.05 -45.07
CA ALA A 483 -25.04 63.34 -44.28
C ALA A 483 -23.86 63.77 -45.19
N GLY A 484 -23.29 64.95 -44.93
CA GLY A 484 -22.15 65.51 -45.68
C GLY A 484 -22.25 66.99 -46.03
N ALA A 485 -23.40 67.63 -45.82
CA ALA A 485 -23.62 69.04 -46.19
C ALA A 485 -22.89 70.08 -45.31
N LEU A 486 -22.40 69.70 -44.12
CA LEU A 486 -21.72 70.61 -43.17
C LEU A 486 -20.19 70.58 -43.24
N ASN A 487 -19.60 69.64 -43.99
CA ASN A 487 -18.14 69.56 -44.18
C ASN A 487 -17.58 70.64 -45.13
N LYS A 488 -18.43 71.56 -45.62
CA LYS A 488 -18.02 72.73 -46.44
C LYS A 488 -17.62 73.96 -45.63
N PHE A 489 -17.81 73.98 -44.31
CA PHE A 489 -17.64 75.21 -43.51
C PHE A 489 -16.68 75.12 -42.32
N VAL A 490 -15.81 74.09 -42.21
CA VAL A 490 -14.80 74.05 -41.14
C VAL A 490 -13.42 73.73 -41.72
N ARG A 491 -12.49 74.68 -41.53
CA ARG A 491 -11.11 74.68 -42.03
C ARG A 491 -10.17 74.30 -40.88
N ALA A 492 -9.31 73.31 -41.08
CA ALA A 492 -8.29 72.91 -40.10
C ALA A 492 -7.01 73.77 -40.21
N SER A 493 -6.45 74.16 -39.07
CA SER A 493 -5.07 74.67 -38.95
C SER A 493 -4.17 73.66 -38.22
N LYS A 494 -2.97 73.46 -38.78
CA LYS A 494 -1.82 72.62 -38.37
C LYS A 494 -0.93 73.36 -37.32
N PRO A 495 0.29 72.90 -36.95
CA PRO A 495 0.83 71.57 -36.53
C PRO A 495 1.85 71.67 -35.33
N HIS A 496 2.42 70.53 -34.87
CA HIS A 496 3.86 70.24 -34.57
C HIS A 496 3.99 69.02 -33.61
N THR A 497 4.59 67.87 -33.99
CA THR A 497 6.02 67.43 -33.89
C THR A 497 6.67 67.73 -32.52
N VAL A 498 7.24 66.80 -31.74
CA VAL A 498 8.51 66.05 -31.95
C VAL A 498 8.72 64.97 -30.84
N SER A 499 9.31 63.84 -31.25
CA SER A 499 10.23 62.85 -30.64
C SER A 499 10.45 62.64 -29.12
N THR A 500 10.36 61.35 -28.75
CA THR A 500 11.35 60.45 -28.08
C THR A 500 12.52 61.04 -27.28
N VAL A 501 12.66 60.69 -25.98
CA VAL A 501 13.94 60.30 -25.31
C VAL A 501 13.67 59.40 -24.07
N THR A 502 14.53 58.39 -23.92
CA THR A 502 14.80 57.42 -22.84
C THR A 502 15.16 57.98 -21.46
N SER A 503 14.87 57.24 -20.37
CA SER A 503 15.85 56.80 -19.33
C SER A 503 15.20 56.11 -18.11
N LYS A 504 16.00 55.23 -17.49
CA LYS A 504 15.78 54.44 -16.28
C LYS A 504 15.99 55.26 -14.99
N ALA A 505 15.36 54.78 -13.90
CA ALA A 505 15.92 54.55 -12.55
C ALA A 505 15.31 55.32 -11.34
N LEU A 506 14.88 54.49 -10.37
CA LEU A 506 15.09 54.54 -8.90
C LEU A 506 14.31 55.52 -7.99
N SER A 507 13.44 54.89 -7.18
CA SER A 507 13.28 54.96 -5.70
C SER A 507 13.13 56.29 -4.95
N LYS A 508 12.05 56.41 -4.15
CA LYS A 508 12.12 56.49 -2.66
C LYS A 508 10.73 56.50 -1.99
N GLU A 509 10.74 56.00 -0.76
CA GLU A 509 9.66 55.78 0.21
C GLU A 509 9.03 57.07 0.77
N ASN A 510 7.86 56.96 1.40
CA ASN A 510 7.45 57.76 2.55
C ASN A 510 6.33 57.07 3.36
N GLU A 511 6.74 56.48 4.48
CA GLU A 511 6.26 56.59 5.87
C GLU A 511 4.83 57.05 6.29
N ILE A 512 4.34 56.31 7.31
CA ILE A 512 3.59 56.68 8.55
C ILE A 512 2.04 56.73 8.57
N ILE A 513 1.48 55.67 9.17
CA ILE A 513 0.51 55.56 10.30
C ILE A 513 -0.47 56.73 10.54
N THR A 514 -1.77 56.44 10.51
CA THR A 514 -2.77 56.86 11.53
C THR A 514 -4.08 56.03 11.44
N SER A 515 -4.45 55.39 12.56
CA SER A 515 -5.83 54.99 12.95
C SER A 515 -6.53 56.17 13.66
N PRO A 516 -7.85 56.20 14.01
CA PRO A 516 -8.89 55.14 14.14
C PRO A 516 -10.25 55.51 13.44
N THR A 517 -11.33 54.70 13.39
CA THR A 517 -12.40 54.60 14.41
C THR A 517 -13.52 53.63 13.93
N ARG A 518 -14.10 52.89 14.90
CA ARG A 518 -15.25 51.94 14.94
C ARG A 518 -16.62 52.50 14.43
N PRO A 519 -17.79 51.79 14.51
CA PRO A 519 -18.11 50.34 14.69
C PRO A 519 -19.31 49.82 13.82
N THR A 520 -19.45 48.50 13.60
CA THR A 520 -20.80 47.86 13.48
C THR A 520 -20.85 46.40 14.00
N THR A 521 -21.64 46.26 15.06
CA THR A 521 -22.37 45.14 15.68
C THR A 521 -22.32 43.72 15.08
N SER A 522 -21.86 42.76 15.91
CA SER A 522 -22.07 41.32 15.77
C SER A 522 -23.31 40.84 16.56
N ARG A 523 -24.22 40.09 15.90
CA ARG A 523 -25.26 39.29 16.57
C ARG A 523 -24.72 37.87 16.81
N ARG A 524 -24.74 37.45 18.08
CA ARG A 524 -24.36 36.12 18.59
C ARG A 524 -25.59 35.19 18.55
N LEU A 525 -25.47 34.02 17.94
CA LEU A 525 -26.41 32.90 18.16
C LEU A 525 -25.74 31.88 19.09
N ARG A 526 -26.45 31.52 20.16
CA ARG A 526 -26.07 30.49 21.16
C ARG A 526 -26.20 29.10 20.54
N ILE A 527 -25.17 28.27 20.71
CA ILE A 527 -25.22 26.81 20.52
C ILE A 527 -24.96 26.17 21.89
N PRO A 528 -25.70 25.11 22.31
CA PRO A 528 -25.50 24.45 23.60
C PRO A 528 -24.30 23.50 23.59
N SER A 529 -23.61 23.40 24.74
CA SER A 529 -22.45 22.54 24.98
C SER A 529 -22.78 21.03 25.02
N PRO A 530 -21.88 20.13 24.59
CA PRO A 530 -22.05 18.69 24.76
C PRO A 530 -21.70 18.25 26.19
N LEU A 531 -22.52 17.36 26.75
CA LEU A 531 -22.35 16.69 28.04
C LEU A 531 -21.20 15.68 28.00
N GLU A 532 -20.36 15.71 29.03
CA GLU A 532 -19.32 14.72 29.31
C GLU A 532 -19.94 13.38 29.78
N PRO A 533 -19.40 12.22 29.35
CA PRO A 533 -19.75 10.93 29.95
C PRO A 533 -18.97 10.73 31.25
N ARG A 534 -19.71 10.60 32.36
CA ARG A 534 -19.20 10.25 33.69
C ARG A 534 -18.65 8.83 33.71
N HIS A 535 -17.46 8.71 34.29
CA HIS A 535 -16.91 7.47 34.83
C HIS A 535 -17.79 6.96 35.99
N GLU A 536 -18.35 5.76 35.86
CA GLU A 536 -18.75 4.96 37.01
C GLU A 536 -18.00 3.62 37.00
N SER A 537 -17.17 3.48 38.03
CA SER A 537 -16.42 2.29 38.39
C SER A 537 -17.33 1.30 39.12
N LEU A 538 -17.58 0.13 38.53
CA LEU A 538 -18.09 -1.02 39.26
C LEU A 538 -16.95 -2.03 39.46
N GLN A 539 -16.33 -1.94 40.63
CA GLN A 539 -15.61 -3.03 41.25
C GLN A 539 -16.63 -4.12 41.62
N MET A 540 -16.52 -5.32 41.06
CA MET A 540 -17.12 -6.51 41.68
C MET A 540 -16.03 -7.34 42.33
N ASN A 541 -16.04 -7.29 43.66
CA ASN A 541 -15.31 -8.19 44.54
C ASN A 541 -15.89 -9.60 44.46
N SER A 542 -14.97 -10.56 44.40
CA SER A 542 -15.17 -11.96 44.73
C SER A 542 -15.78 -12.15 46.13
N LYS A 543 -16.83 -12.99 46.24
CA LYS A 543 -16.94 -14.16 47.16
C LYS A 543 -18.41 -14.56 47.40
N ARG A 544 -18.64 -15.88 47.25
CA ARG A 544 -19.69 -16.72 47.85
C ARG A 544 -21.14 -16.54 47.36
N LEU A 545 -21.60 -17.53 46.60
CA LEU A 545 -22.67 -18.41 47.10
C LEU A 545 -22.58 -19.79 46.41
N LEU A 546 -22.12 -20.76 47.19
CA LEU A 546 -22.36 -22.19 47.00
C LEU A 546 -23.81 -22.46 47.36
N SER A 547 -24.55 -23.18 46.51
CA SER A 547 -25.13 -24.48 46.85
C SER A 547 -26.20 -24.91 45.83
N HIS A 548 -26.25 -26.23 45.61
CA HIS A 548 -27.31 -26.99 44.96
C HIS A 548 -27.43 -26.93 43.43
N LEU A 549 -26.76 -27.87 42.76
CA LEU A 549 -27.42 -29.09 42.27
C LEU A 549 -26.35 -30.05 41.71
N ALA A 550 -26.01 -31.06 42.50
CA ALA A 550 -25.27 -32.23 42.06
C ALA A 550 -26.28 -33.36 41.80
N ARG A 551 -26.23 -33.97 40.60
CA ARG A 551 -26.13 -35.43 40.46
C ARG A 551 -25.76 -35.84 39.03
N PRO A 552 -24.99 -36.94 38.86
CA PRO A 552 -24.30 -37.32 37.63
C PRO A 552 -24.97 -38.50 36.92
N VAL A 553 -24.92 -38.59 35.58
CA VAL A 553 -25.25 -39.84 34.87
C VAL A 553 -24.42 -40.01 33.59
N GLN A 554 -23.52 -40.99 33.68
CA GLN A 554 -23.14 -42.05 32.72
C GLN A 554 -22.55 -41.71 31.35
N GLN A 555 -21.26 -42.03 31.25
CA GLN A 555 -20.61 -42.51 30.04
C GLN A 555 -21.25 -43.83 29.58
N THR A 556 -21.82 -43.85 28.38
CA THR A 556 -22.14 -45.07 27.65
C THR A 556 -20.98 -45.43 26.73
N ARG A 557 -20.46 -46.65 26.91
CA ARG A 557 -19.48 -47.32 26.04
C ARG A 557 -20.19 -48.42 25.24
N LEU A 558 -19.79 -48.53 23.97
CA LEU A 558 -19.73 -49.73 23.09
C LEU A 558 -21.03 -50.22 22.42
N PRO A 559 -20.98 -50.96 21.28
CA PRO A 559 -19.80 -51.62 20.68
C PRO A 559 -19.57 -51.41 19.16
N LEU A 560 -18.30 -51.42 18.75
CA LEU A 560 -17.85 -51.70 17.38
C LEU A 560 -17.71 -53.23 17.21
N ARG A 561 -18.40 -53.79 16.21
CA ARG A 561 -18.21 -55.18 15.78
C ARG A 561 -16.94 -55.30 14.93
N LEU A 562 -16.03 -56.15 15.40
CA LEU A 562 -14.94 -56.75 14.63
C LEU A 562 -15.46 -57.97 13.88
N HIS A 563 -15.18 -58.06 12.58
CA HIS A 563 -15.09 -59.33 11.86
C HIS A 563 -13.59 -59.67 11.68
N HIS A 564 -13.25 -60.88 12.09
CA HIS A 564 -11.94 -61.54 11.94
C HIS A 564 -11.56 -61.81 10.48
N GLY A 565 -10.25 -61.86 10.21
CA GLY A 565 -9.73 -62.70 9.14
C GLY A 565 -8.30 -62.41 8.66
N GLN A 566 -7.29 -62.87 9.42
CA GLN A 566 -5.99 -63.44 8.97
C GLN A 566 -5.01 -62.51 8.20
N GLY A 567 -3.69 -62.47 8.44
CA GLY A 567 -2.80 -63.26 9.29
C GLY A 567 -1.41 -62.61 9.33
N LEU A 568 -0.64 -63.01 10.35
CA LEU A 568 0.73 -62.60 10.67
C LEU A 568 1.72 -62.81 9.52
N VAL A 569 2.79 -62.01 9.43
CA VAL A 569 4.17 -62.35 9.87
C VAL A 569 5.01 -61.06 9.93
N CYS A 570 5.74 -60.90 11.02
CA CYS A 570 6.70 -59.82 11.29
C CYS A 570 8.07 -60.48 11.54
N LEU A 571 9.14 -59.99 10.89
CA LEU A 571 10.58 -60.06 11.28
C LEU A 571 11.48 -59.47 10.15
N PRO A 572 12.75 -59.05 10.37
CA PRO A 572 13.10 -57.62 10.46
C PRO A 572 14.27 -57.16 9.53
N LEU A 573 14.66 -55.89 9.71
CA LEU A 573 15.89 -55.19 9.30
C LEU A 573 17.03 -56.05 8.71
N ALA A 574 17.47 -55.71 7.49
CA ALA A 574 18.84 -55.36 7.12
C ALA A 574 19.08 -55.61 5.62
N THR A 575 19.16 -54.55 4.82
CA THR A 575 20.01 -54.41 3.61
C THR A 575 19.46 -53.28 2.75
N TYR A 576 19.95 -52.05 2.88
CA TYR A 576 19.90 -51.03 1.82
C TYR A 576 20.66 -49.79 2.29
N LEU A 577 21.98 -49.87 2.49
CA LEU A 577 22.86 -48.69 2.62
C LEU A 577 24.34 -49.08 2.63
N THR A 578 24.80 -49.78 1.58
CA THR A 578 26.26 -49.90 1.34
C THR A 578 26.57 -50.25 -0.12
N ARG A 579 26.19 -49.40 -1.10
CA ARG A 579 26.79 -49.53 -2.46
C ARG A 579 26.73 -48.35 -3.44
N CYS A 580 26.46 -47.11 -3.02
CA CYS A 580 26.56 -45.94 -3.92
C CYS A 580 27.48 -44.81 -3.43
N VAL A 581 28.43 -45.10 -2.53
CA VAL A 581 29.56 -44.20 -2.18
C VAL A 581 30.81 -44.49 -3.05
N ARG A 582 30.66 -45.24 -4.15
CA ARG A 582 31.77 -45.59 -5.05
C ARG A 582 31.68 -45.06 -6.48
N PHE A 583 30.72 -44.18 -6.77
CA PHE A 583 30.53 -43.62 -8.12
C PHE A 583 30.86 -42.11 -8.26
N LEU A 584 31.19 -41.42 -7.16
CA LEU A 584 31.52 -39.98 -7.16
C LEU A 584 33.02 -39.67 -7.00
N ARG A 585 33.90 -40.65 -7.24
CA ARG A 585 35.37 -40.45 -7.18
C ARG A 585 36.10 -40.75 -8.49
N GLN A 586 35.39 -40.85 -9.62
CA GLN A 586 36.00 -41.19 -10.93
C GLN A 586 35.59 -40.27 -12.10
N VAL A 587 35.02 -39.08 -11.84
CA VAL A 587 34.64 -38.12 -12.91
C VAL A 587 35.33 -36.75 -12.78
N VAL A 588 36.19 -36.53 -11.77
CA VAL A 588 36.94 -35.25 -11.59
C VAL A 588 38.38 -35.30 -12.13
N LEU A 589 38.75 -36.32 -12.90
CA LEU A 589 40.05 -36.35 -13.61
C LEU A 589 39.85 -36.84 -15.04
N ARG A 590 39.36 -35.94 -15.92
CA ARG A 590 39.61 -35.88 -17.37
C ARG A 590 38.77 -34.78 -18.01
N LYS A 591 39.36 -33.59 -18.12
CA LYS A 591 39.26 -32.56 -19.19
C LYS A 591 39.29 -31.15 -18.58
N GLY A 592 40.36 -30.42 -18.89
CA GLY A 592 40.53 -28.99 -18.59
C GLY A 592 41.52 -28.75 -17.48
#